data_AF-A0ABD5UYS0-F1
#
_entry.id   AF-A0ABD5UYS0-F1
#
_cell.length_a   1.000
_cell.length_b   1.000
_cell.length_c   1.000
_cell.angle_alpha   90.00
_cell.angle_beta   90.00
_cell.angle_gamma   90.00
#
_symmetry.space_group_name_H-M   'P 1'
#
loop_
_entity.id
_entity.type
_entity.pdbx_description
1 polymer ?
#
loop_
_entity_poly.entity_id
_entity_poly.type
_entity_poly.pdbx_seq_one_letter_code
_entity_poly.pdbx_strand_id
1 'polypeptide(L)' 'MDDRTRLYVSGFIAATIAYVTTVLAFAGRFAIFEWIAFVIAFLVVFVGFDRFVVWLESQE' A
#
# COMPACT_ATOMS: atom_id res chain seq x y z
N MET A 1 -11.00 -11.68 12.53
CA MET A 1 -9.93 -11.11 11.67
C MET A 1 -8.76 -10.82 12.58
N ASP A 2 -7.57 -11.22 12.19
CA ASP A 2 -6.34 -10.96 12.95
C ASP A 2 -5.98 -9.45 12.84
N ASP A 3 -5.42 -8.86 13.90
CA ASP A 3 -5.13 -7.41 13.94
C ASP A 3 -4.17 -6.99 12.82
N ARG A 4 -3.26 -7.90 12.48
CA ARG A 4 -2.31 -7.74 11.37
C ARG A 4 -3.03 -7.64 10.02
N THR A 5 -3.99 -8.52 9.75
CA THR A 5 -4.81 -8.48 8.53
C THR A 5 -5.61 -7.18 8.44
N ARG A 6 -6.11 -6.68 9.57
CA ARG A 6 -6.83 -5.40 9.60
C ARG A 6 -5.90 -4.23 9.24
N LEU A 7 -4.66 -4.22 9.71
CA LEU A 7 -3.65 -3.22 9.35
C LEU A 7 -3.29 -3.27 7.85
N TYR A 8 -3.12 -4.47 7.30
CA TYR A 8 -2.88 -4.66 5.86
C TYR A 8 -4.01 -4.07 5.01
N VAL A 9 -5.26 -4.43 5.35
CA VAL A 9 -6.45 -3.99 4.60
C VAL A 9 -6.66 -2.48 4.74
N SER A 10 -6.53 -1.93 5.94
CA SER A 10 -6.70 -0.48 6.14
C SER A 10 -5.61 0.32 5.43
N GLY A 11 -4.36 -0.13 5.48
CA GLY A 11 -3.24 0.50 4.77
C GLY A 11 -3.44 0.48 3.26
N PHE A 12 -3.87 -0.66 2.71
CA PHE A 12 -4.15 -0.79 1.28
C PHE A 12 -5.30 0.12 0.80
N ILE A 13 -6.39 0.21 1.57
CA ILE A 13 -7.52 1.08 1.26
C ILE A 13 -7.08 2.54 1.29
N ALA A 14 -6.35 2.96 2.32
CA ALA A 14 -5.86 4.32 2.45
C ALA A 14 -4.93 4.70 1.28
N ALA A 15 -3.98 3.83 0.94
CA ALA A 15 -3.06 4.05 -0.18
C ALA A 15 -3.78 4.13 -1.53
N THR A 16 -4.77 3.27 -1.76
CA THR A 16 -5.57 3.28 -2.99
C THR A 16 -6.36 4.57 -3.14
N ILE A 17 -7.03 5.02 -2.08
CA ILE A 17 -7.79 6.28 -2.09
C ILE A 17 -6.84 7.44 -2.36
N ALA A 18 -5.70 7.50 -1.68
CA ALA A 18 -4.70 8.55 -1.87
C ALA A 18 -4.18 8.61 -3.31
N TYR A 19 -3.90 7.45 -3.92
CA TYR A 19 -3.46 7.39 -5.31
C TYR A 19 -4.55 7.90 -6.27
N VAL A 20 -5.77 7.39 -6.14
CA VAL A 20 -6.88 7.75 -7.03
C VAL A 20 -7.16 9.25 -6.95
N THR A 21 -7.25 9.83 -5.75
CA THR A 21 -7.52 11.26 -5.58
C THR A 21 -6.38 12.11 -6.13
N THR A 22 -5.12 11.72 -5.92
CA THR A 22 -3.95 12.41 -6.46
C THR A 22 -3.94 12.39 -7.98
N VAL A 23 -4.14 11.21 -8.59
CA VAL A 23 -4.16 11.07 -10.05
C VAL A 23 -5.31 11.86 -10.66
N LEU A 24 -6.50 11.83 -10.06
CA LEU A 24 -7.62 12.62 -10.52
C LEU A 24 -7.36 14.12 -10.39
N ALA A 25 -6.70 14.57 -9.32
CA ALA A 25 -6.39 15.98 -9.10
C ALA A 25 -5.37 16.54 -10.10
N PHE A 26 -4.32 15.77 -10.43
CA PHE A 26 -3.21 16.26 -11.27
C PHE A 26 -3.30 15.84 -12.74
N ALA A 27 -3.74 14.61 -13.03
CA ALA A 27 -3.80 14.08 -14.39
C ALA A 27 -5.19 14.20 -15.03
N GLY A 28 -6.25 14.36 -14.20
CA GLY A 28 -7.64 14.49 -14.65
C GLY A 28 -8.22 13.22 -15.30
N ARG A 29 -7.47 12.12 -15.33
CA ARG A 29 -7.86 10.84 -15.93
C ARG A 29 -7.31 9.69 -15.10
N PHE A 30 -8.05 8.59 -15.03
CA PHE A 30 -7.62 7.39 -14.34
C PHE A 30 -7.22 6.31 -15.35
N ALA A 31 -5.99 5.81 -15.24
CA ALA A 31 -5.48 4.71 -16.06
C ALA A 31 -5.33 3.44 -15.21
N ILE A 32 -6.06 2.38 -15.57
CA ILE A 32 -6.11 1.13 -14.79
C ILE A 32 -4.73 0.47 -14.71
N PHE A 33 -3.95 0.48 -15.79
CA PHE A 33 -2.61 -0.15 -15.80
C PHE A 33 -1.61 0.57 -14.89
N GLU A 34 -1.68 1.91 -14.82
CA GLU A 34 -0.85 2.71 -13.91
C GLU A 34 -1.25 2.45 -12.45
N TRP A 35 -2.55 2.32 -12.17
CA TRP A 35 -3.05 1.95 -10.85
C TRP A 35 -2.62 0.54 -10.43
N ILE A 36 -2.66 -0.44 -11.34
CA ILE A 36 -2.17 -1.80 -11.06
C ILE A 36 -0.67 -1.78 -10.74
N ALA A 37 0.13 -1.06 -11.53
CA ALA A 37 1.56 -0.91 -11.26
C ALA A 37 1.80 -0.27 -9.88
N PHE A 38 1.02 0.75 -9.51
CA PHE A 38 1.05 1.33 -8.17
C PHE A 38 0.68 0.32 -7.08
N VAL A 39 -0.39 -0.46 -7.26
CA VAL A 39 -0.82 -1.48 -6.29
C VAL A 39 0.29 -2.52 -6.08
N ILE A 40 0.90 -3.01 -7.16
CA ILE A 40 2.01 -3.97 -7.08
C ILE A 40 3.20 -3.35 -6.33
N ALA A 41 3.62 -2.14 -6.72
CA ALA A 41 4.72 -1.45 -6.07
C ALA A 41 4.45 -1.21 -4.57
N PHE A 42 3.24 -0.76 -4.24
CA PHE A 42 2.80 -0.53 -2.86
C PHE A 42 2.86 -1.83 -2.06
N LEU A 43 2.31 -2.93 -2.56
CA LEU A 43 2.31 -4.21 -1.86
C LEU A 43 3.74 -4.74 -1.63
N VAL A 44 4.63 -4.62 -2.62
CA VAL A 44 6.03 -5.02 -2.48
C VAL A 44 6.72 -4.23 -1.37
N VAL A 45 6.54 -2.90 -1.35
CA VAL A 45 7.11 -2.04 -0.29
C VAL A 45 6.49 -2.35 1.07
N PHE A 46 5.17 -2.54 1.13
CA PHE A 46 4.45 -2.79 2.37
C PHE A 46 4.86 -4.12 3.01
N VAL A 47 4.95 -5.20 2.21
CA VAL A 47 5.45 -6.50 2.68
C VAL A 47 6.92 -6.42 3.07
N GLY A 48 7.74 -5.68 2.31
CA GLY A 48 9.13 -5.43 2.66
C GLY A 48 9.27 -4.73 4.02
N PHE A 49 8.42 -3.74 4.28
CA PHE A 49 8.41 -3.01 5.55
C PHE A 49 7.94 -3.89 6.71
N ASP A 50 6.87 -4.69 6.55
CA ASP A 50 6.44 -5.63 7.59
C ASP A 50 7.54 -6.64 7.93
N ARG A 51 8.19 -7.23 6.91
CA ARG A 51 9.34 -8.12 7.10
C ARG A 51 10.50 -7.44 7.84
N PHE A 52 10.76 -6.18 7.52
CA PHE A 52 11.81 -5.39 8.15
C PHE A 52 11.51 -5.09 9.63
N VAL A 53 10.26 -4.75 9.96
CA VAL A 53 9.83 -4.54 11.35
C VAL A 53 9.96 -5.83 12.16
N VAL A 54 9.49 -6.96 11.63
CA VAL A 54 9.65 -8.27 12.29
C VAL A 54 11.12 -8.60 12.53
N TRP A 55 11.98 -8.30 11.55
CA TRP A 55 13.41 -8.50 11.70
C TRP A 55 13.98 -7.62 12.82
N LEU A 56 13.63 -6.33 12.88
CA LEU A 56 14.05 -5.44 13.97
C LEU A 56 13.60 -5.93 15.35
N GLU A 57 12.33 -6.33 15.49
CA GLU A 57 11.78 -6.87 16.75
C GLU A 57 12.50 -8.15 17.20
N SER A 58 13.10 -8.91 16.27
CA SER A 58 13.90 -10.11 16.61
C SER A 58 15.34 -9.82 17.06
N GLN A 59 15.81 -8.58 16.90
CA GLN A 59 17.15 -8.15 17.33
C GLN A 59 17.15 -7.54 18.75
N GLU A 60 15.96 -7.27 19.31
CA GLU A 60 15.77 -6.89 20.73
C GLU A 60 15.62 -8.11 21.64
#